data_AF-A0A0R2NER7-F1
#
_entry.id   AF-A0A0R2NER7-F1
#
_cell.length_a   1.000
_cell.length_b   1.000
_cell.length_c   1.000
_cell.angle_alpha   90.00
_cell.angle_beta   90.00
_cell.angle_gamma   90.00
#
_symmetry.space_group_name_H-M   'P 1'
#
loop_
_entity.id
_entity.type
_entity.pdbx_description
1 polymer ?
#
loop_
_entity_poly.entity_id
_entity_poly.type
_entity_poly.pdbx_seq_one_letter_code
_entity_poly.pdbx_strand_id
1 'polypeptide(L)'
;MFSYSNSSLNLGRYSCNVLMLSSIMHLLIENNGIAGRRYKGWNIVMDTNYNQEQKNLSRESIVTALIEVMKYKNFEDISITEIARRAGVSRMAFYRNYSSMTDVIAERLDSMYQEYSQLLVQSDISNYEITRLFFYYFRQHREFITVIFKAKLTYLMLDSMIDFMNDFSNYLICNIEGTDKADKYNIRFVAGGFLNVLMLWMENGMQESDEEMSEIIGNRLSSHISGVKNI
;
A
#
# COMPACT_ATOMS: atom_id res chain seq x y z
N MET A 1 -0.68 54.26 -15.52
CA MET A 1 -0.45 54.38 -14.06
C MET A 1 -1.11 53.16 -13.42
N PHE A 2 -0.40 52.04 -13.36
CA PHE A 2 -0.84 50.81 -12.69
C PHE A 2 -0.04 50.71 -11.40
N SER A 3 -0.69 50.81 -10.25
CA SER A 3 -0.10 50.49 -8.96
C SER A 3 -0.65 49.14 -8.50
N TYR A 4 0.19 48.12 -8.60
CA TYR A 4 0.04 46.86 -7.89
C TYR A 4 0.24 47.08 -6.39
N SER A 5 -0.77 46.76 -5.57
CA SER A 5 -0.56 46.49 -4.15
C SER A 5 -0.48 44.98 -3.93
N ASN A 6 0.73 44.54 -3.60
CA ASN A 6 1.04 43.20 -3.10
C ASN A 6 0.24 42.92 -1.82
N SER A 7 -0.71 41.99 -1.88
CA SER A 7 -1.17 41.26 -0.70
C SER A 7 -0.55 39.86 -0.75
N SER A 8 0.59 39.73 -0.07
CA SER A 8 1.22 38.46 0.29
C SER A 8 0.21 37.58 1.05
N LEU A 9 -0.34 36.58 0.37
CA LEU A 9 -1.08 35.50 1.00
C LEU A 9 -0.10 34.71 1.87
N ASN A 10 -0.27 34.89 3.18
CA ASN A 10 0.47 34.22 4.22
C ASN A 10 0.07 32.73 4.20
N LEU A 11 0.84 31.89 3.51
CA LEU A 11 0.69 30.43 3.48
C LEU A 11 1.19 29.87 4.83
N GLY A 12 0.37 30.05 5.87
CA GLY A 12 0.57 29.42 7.16
C GLY A 12 0.41 27.91 7.06
N ARG A 13 1.42 27.18 7.56
CA ARG A 13 1.47 25.75 7.91
C ARG A 13 0.11 25.02 7.80
N TYR A 14 -0.12 24.37 6.67
CA TYR A 14 -1.26 23.46 6.51
C TYR A 14 -0.81 22.02 6.77
N SER A 15 -1.28 21.45 7.88
CA SER A 15 -1.23 20.01 8.14
C SER A 15 -2.04 19.27 7.07
N CYS A 16 -1.53 18.13 6.61
CA CYS A 16 -2.03 17.40 5.46
C CYS A 16 -3.51 16.97 5.63
N ASN A 17 -4.44 17.66 4.96
CA ASN A 17 -5.85 17.25 4.87
C ASN A 17 -6.02 16.26 3.72
N VAL A 18 -6.89 15.25 3.88
CA VAL A 18 -7.34 14.39 2.77
C VAL A 18 -8.12 15.19 1.70
N LEU A 19 -8.73 16.31 2.06
CA LEU A 19 -9.27 17.30 1.10
C LEU A 19 -8.18 18.01 0.28
N MET A 20 -6.96 18.15 0.84
CA MET A 20 -5.79 18.65 0.13
C MET A 20 -5.26 17.59 -0.85
N LEU A 21 -5.34 16.30 -0.51
CA LEU A 21 -4.98 15.19 -1.39
C LEU A 21 -5.89 15.13 -2.64
N SER A 22 -7.21 15.32 -2.46
CA SER A 22 -8.16 15.45 -3.57
C SER A 22 -7.84 16.67 -4.47
N SER A 23 -7.55 17.83 -3.87
CA SER A 23 -7.32 19.08 -4.62
C SER A 23 -5.95 19.13 -5.32
N ILE A 24 -4.90 18.57 -4.73
CA ILE A 24 -3.55 18.49 -5.33
C ILE A 24 -3.53 17.44 -6.45
N MET A 25 -4.27 16.33 -6.31
CA MET A 25 -4.30 15.28 -7.31
C MET A 25 -5.09 15.69 -8.58
N HIS A 26 -6.15 16.50 -8.44
CA HIS A 26 -6.80 17.15 -9.60
C HIS A 26 -5.84 18.05 -10.40
N LEU A 27 -4.96 18.81 -9.73
CA LEU A 27 -3.94 19.64 -10.37
C LEU A 27 -2.78 18.85 -11.02
N LEU A 28 -2.52 17.63 -10.55
CA LEU A 28 -1.48 16.74 -11.08
C LEU A 28 -1.97 15.89 -12.28
N ILE A 29 -3.24 15.50 -12.30
CA ILE A 29 -3.86 14.78 -13.43
C ILE A 29 -3.92 15.65 -14.70
N GLU A 30 -4.12 16.96 -14.55
CA GLU A 30 -4.15 17.89 -15.69
C GLU A 30 -2.76 18.18 -16.29
N ASN A 31 -1.66 17.91 -15.57
CA ASN A 31 -0.34 18.42 -15.96
C ASN A 31 0.75 17.42 -16.33
N ASN A 32 0.64 16.11 -16.10
CA ASN A 32 1.69 15.20 -16.57
C ASN A 32 1.21 13.77 -16.80
N GLY A 33 1.22 13.35 -18.07
CA GLY A 33 1.59 11.98 -18.40
C GLY A 33 3.03 11.67 -17.95
N ILE A 34 3.51 10.48 -18.27
CA ILE A 34 4.87 9.94 -18.07
C ILE A 34 4.90 8.85 -16.99
N ALA A 35 4.64 7.64 -17.49
CA ALA A 35 5.26 6.42 -17.02
C ALA A 35 6.77 6.62 -16.81
N GLY A 36 7.27 6.16 -15.66
CA GLY A 36 8.71 6.00 -15.43
C GLY A 36 9.32 7.11 -14.57
N ARG A 37 9.45 6.84 -13.27
CA ARG A 37 10.63 7.29 -12.52
C ARG A 37 10.99 6.28 -11.44
N ARG A 38 12.24 5.85 -11.53
CA ARG A 38 12.92 4.74 -10.85
C ARG A 38 13.27 5.14 -9.40
N TYR A 39 12.73 4.41 -8.44
CA TYR A 39 13.08 4.55 -7.02
C TYR A 39 14.52 4.06 -6.76
N LYS A 40 15.27 4.84 -5.97
CA LYS A 40 16.74 4.74 -5.83
C LYS A 40 17.17 3.62 -4.88
N GLY A 41 18.07 2.76 -5.35
CA GLY A 41 18.82 1.82 -4.50
C GLY A 41 19.49 0.65 -5.22
N TRP A 42 19.87 0.79 -6.50
CA TRP A 42 20.57 -0.28 -7.23
C TRP A 42 21.71 0.32 -8.06
N ASN A 43 22.94 -0.05 -7.76
CA ASN A 43 24.06 0.10 -8.68
C ASN A 43 23.75 -0.80 -9.89
N ILE A 44 23.32 -0.21 -11.00
CA ILE A 44 22.98 -0.94 -12.21
C ILE A 44 24.27 -1.19 -12.99
N VAL A 45 24.80 -2.39 -12.82
CA VAL A 45 25.37 -3.10 -13.97
C VAL A 45 24.17 -3.40 -14.90
N MET A 46 24.27 -3.01 -16.17
CA MET A 46 23.21 -3.21 -17.17
C MET A 46 22.94 -4.71 -17.35
N ASP A 47 21.97 -5.23 -16.60
CA ASP A 47 21.49 -6.61 -16.73
C ASP A 47 20.41 -6.64 -17.82
N THR A 48 20.51 -7.59 -18.76
CA THR A 48 19.63 -7.65 -19.94
C THR A 48 18.17 -7.95 -19.54
N ASN A 49 17.22 -7.50 -20.36
CA ASN A 49 15.77 -7.66 -20.13
C ASN A 49 15.36 -9.12 -19.75
N TYR A 50 16.06 -10.10 -20.32
CA TYR A 50 15.90 -11.53 -20.02
C TYR A 50 16.20 -11.89 -18.55
N ASN A 51 17.29 -11.35 -17.98
CA ASN A 51 17.67 -11.65 -16.59
C ASN A 51 16.66 -11.07 -15.60
N GLN A 52 16.08 -9.91 -15.92
CA GLN A 52 15.01 -9.30 -15.12
C GLN A 52 13.70 -10.11 -15.20
N GLU A 53 13.34 -10.60 -16.38
CA GLU A 53 12.16 -11.44 -16.58
C GLU A 53 12.29 -12.78 -15.84
N GLN A 54 13.43 -13.46 -15.97
CA GLN A 54 13.72 -14.69 -15.22
C GLN A 54 13.71 -14.48 -13.70
N LYS A 55 14.17 -13.31 -13.25
CA LYS A 55 14.11 -12.92 -11.84
C LYS A 55 12.66 -12.76 -11.37
N ASN A 56 11.82 -12.08 -12.13
CA ASN A 56 10.40 -11.88 -11.79
C ASN A 56 9.65 -13.22 -11.76
N LEU A 57 9.84 -14.09 -12.77
CA LEU A 57 9.24 -15.43 -12.81
C LEU A 57 9.65 -16.29 -11.60
N SER A 58 10.91 -16.22 -11.20
CA SER A 58 11.40 -16.92 -10.00
C SER A 58 10.71 -16.41 -8.74
N ARG A 59 10.52 -15.10 -8.61
CA ARG A 59 9.85 -14.48 -7.46
C ARG A 59 8.37 -14.87 -7.38
N GLU A 60 7.64 -14.75 -8.47
CA GLU A 60 6.24 -15.18 -8.56
C GLU A 60 6.07 -16.66 -8.21
N SER A 61 6.98 -17.51 -8.70
CA SER A 61 6.97 -18.94 -8.38
C SER A 61 7.20 -19.19 -6.89
N ILE A 62 8.11 -18.44 -6.25
CA ILE A 62 8.38 -18.53 -4.81
C ILE A 62 7.18 -18.07 -3.98
N VAL A 63 6.58 -16.92 -4.34
CA VAL A 63 5.36 -16.40 -3.67
C VAL A 63 4.23 -17.41 -3.77
N THR A 64 3.95 -17.91 -4.98
CA THR A 64 2.88 -18.88 -5.22
C THR A 64 3.13 -20.17 -4.41
N ALA A 65 4.35 -20.69 -4.43
CA ALA A 65 4.70 -21.88 -3.66
C ALA A 65 4.51 -21.69 -2.15
N LEU A 66 4.89 -20.52 -1.61
CA LEU A 66 4.71 -20.21 -0.19
C LEU A 66 3.23 -20.16 0.18
N ILE A 67 2.40 -19.44 -0.57
CA ILE A 67 0.96 -19.34 -0.34
C ILE A 67 0.31 -20.71 -0.37
N GLU A 68 0.62 -21.53 -1.37
CA GLU A 68 0.09 -22.90 -1.50
C GLU A 68 0.47 -23.82 -0.35
N VAL A 69 1.65 -23.65 0.26
CA VAL A 69 2.05 -24.44 1.43
C VAL A 69 1.35 -23.92 2.70
N MET A 70 1.25 -22.59 2.86
CA MET A 70 0.60 -21.96 4.01
C MET A 70 -0.89 -22.29 4.13
N LYS A 71 -1.55 -22.73 3.05
CA LYS A 71 -2.93 -23.23 3.09
C LYS A 71 -3.13 -24.46 3.98
N TYR A 72 -2.09 -25.30 4.12
CA TYR A 72 -2.21 -26.62 4.76
C TYR A 72 -1.18 -26.86 5.86
N LYS A 73 -0.23 -25.96 6.07
CA LYS A 73 0.88 -26.11 7.00
C LYS A 73 1.14 -24.80 7.74
N ASN A 74 1.41 -24.88 9.05
CA ASN A 74 1.73 -23.71 9.85
C ASN A 74 3.03 -23.07 9.36
N PHE A 75 3.08 -21.74 9.31
CA PHE A 75 4.21 -20.98 8.77
C PHE A 75 5.55 -21.35 9.40
N GLU A 76 5.59 -21.58 10.71
CA GLU A 76 6.79 -21.95 11.48
C GLU A 76 7.37 -23.32 11.10
N ASP A 77 6.54 -24.22 10.57
CA ASP A 77 6.96 -25.56 10.16
C ASP A 77 7.46 -25.63 8.71
N ILE A 78 7.27 -24.55 7.94
CA ILE A 78 7.66 -24.47 6.53
C ILE A 78 9.16 -24.24 6.42
N SER A 79 9.82 -25.03 5.57
CA SER A 79 11.25 -24.84 5.29
C SER A 79 11.48 -24.15 3.94
N ILE A 80 12.54 -23.33 3.86
CA ILE A 80 12.99 -22.73 2.58
C ILE A 80 13.28 -23.82 1.53
N THR A 81 13.78 -24.98 1.94
CA THR A 81 14.02 -26.12 1.04
C THR A 81 12.71 -26.61 0.40
N GLU A 82 11.64 -26.69 1.18
CA GLU A 82 10.32 -27.10 0.71
C GLU A 82 9.74 -26.09 -0.28
N ILE A 83 9.82 -24.79 0.06
CA ILE A 83 9.38 -23.71 -0.83
C ILE A 83 10.18 -23.71 -2.12
N ALA A 84 11.52 -23.75 -2.05
CA ALA A 84 12.38 -23.77 -3.23
C ALA A 84 12.05 -24.95 -4.15
N ARG A 85 11.89 -26.15 -3.58
CA ARG A 85 11.51 -27.35 -4.33
C ARG A 85 10.15 -27.20 -5.01
N ARG A 86 9.14 -26.66 -4.31
CA ARG A 86 7.79 -26.49 -4.86
C ARG A 86 7.74 -25.37 -5.93
N ALA A 87 8.53 -24.31 -5.76
CA ALA A 87 8.67 -23.23 -6.73
C ALA A 87 9.53 -23.60 -7.95
N GLY A 88 10.14 -24.79 -7.98
CA GLY A 88 11.01 -25.20 -9.08
C GLY A 88 12.35 -24.45 -9.13
N VAL A 89 12.81 -23.90 -8.00
CA VAL A 89 14.06 -23.12 -7.91
C VAL A 89 15.06 -23.80 -6.96
N SER A 90 16.34 -23.48 -7.09
CA SER A 90 17.34 -23.93 -6.12
C SER A 90 17.26 -23.11 -4.82
N ARG A 91 17.72 -23.67 -3.69
CA ARG A 91 17.85 -22.91 -2.44
C ARG A 91 18.74 -21.68 -2.59
N MET A 92 19.79 -21.79 -3.40
CA MET A 92 20.66 -20.66 -3.74
C MET A 92 19.90 -19.58 -4.51
N ALA A 93 19.00 -19.95 -5.42
CA ALA A 93 18.14 -19.02 -6.14
C ALA A 93 17.13 -18.32 -5.21
N PHE A 94 16.58 -19.02 -4.23
CA PHE A 94 15.78 -18.39 -3.17
C PHE A 94 16.60 -17.31 -2.44
N TYR A 95 17.78 -17.67 -1.92
CA TYR A 95 18.61 -16.74 -1.15
C TYR A 95 19.22 -15.60 -1.96
N ARG A 96 19.23 -15.67 -3.29
CA ARG A 96 19.57 -14.52 -4.15
C ARG A 96 18.48 -13.44 -4.16
N ASN A 97 17.24 -13.80 -3.83
CA ASN A 97 16.10 -12.89 -3.85
C ASN A 97 15.63 -12.51 -2.44
N TYR A 98 15.68 -13.44 -1.48
CA TYR A 98 15.10 -13.27 -0.16
C TYR A 98 16.00 -13.81 0.94
N SER A 99 16.07 -13.12 2.07
CA SER A 99 16.80 -13.60 3.26
C SER A 99 15.91 -14.52 4.10
N SER A 100 14.60 -14.33 4.03
CA SER A 100 13.61 -15.05 4.84
C SER A 100 12.30 -15.32 4.08
N MET A 101 11.42 -16.16 4.62
CA MET A 101 10.06 -16.33 4.08
C MET A 101 9.17 -15.10 4.36
N THR A 102 9.44 -14.33 5.42
CA THR A 102 8.71 -13.09 5.68
C THR A 102 9.04 -12.01 4.65
N ASP A 103 10.25 -12.00 4.08
CA ASP A 103 10.63 -11.08 3.00
C ASP A 103 9.79 -11.33 1.74
N VAL A 104 9.48 -12.61 1.45
CA VAL A 104 8.61 -13.00 0.34
C VAL A 104 7.20 -12.43 0.52
N ILE A 105 6.68 -12.50 1.74
CA ILE A 105 5.36 -11.99 2.09
C ILE A 105 5.34 -10.46 2.02
N ALA A 106 6.35 -9.80 2.58
CA ALA A 106 6.48 -8.34 2.56
C ALA A 106 6.55 -7.81 1.12
N GLU A 107 7.39 -8.40 0.25
CA GLU A 107 7.48 -7.98 -1.16
C GLU A 107 6.15 -8.15 -1.91
N ARG A 108 5.39 -9.21 -1.61
CA ARG A 108 4.05 -9.39 -2.20
C ARG A 108 3.05 -8.37 -1.67
N LEU A 109 3.07 -8.06 -0.37
CA LEU A 109 2.22 -7.04 0.23
C LEU A 109 2.52 -5.66 -0.34
N ASP A 110 3.79 -5.30 -0.47
CA ASP A 110 4.20 -4.04 -1.10
C ASP A 110 3.67 -3.95 -2.53
N SER A 111 3.81 -5.02 -3.30
CA SER A 111 3.27 -5.10 -4.67
C SER A 111 1.75 -4.93 -4.69
N MET A 112 1.04 -5.51 -3.72
CA MET A 112 -0.41 -5.34 -3.58
C MET A 112 -0.81 -3.89 -3.31
N TYR A 113 -0.11 -3.20 -2.42
CA TYR A 113 -0.38 -1.77 -2.18
C TYR A 113 -0.03 -0.90 -3.39
N GLN A 114 1.00 -1.26 -4.16
CA GLN A 114 1.32 -0.59 -5.43
C GLN A 114 0.22 -0.80 -6.49
N GLU A 115 -0.27 -2.03 -6.65
CA GLU A 115 -1.39 -2.35 -7.54
C GLU A 115 -2.66 -1.59 -7.12
N TYR A 116 -2.97 -1.56 -5.83
CA TYR A 116 -4.06 -0.74 -5.28
C TYR A 116 -3.89 0.75 -5.62
N SER A 117 -2.67 1.30 -5.48
CA SER A 117 -2.39 2.69 -5.83
C SER A 117 -2.66 3.01 -7.30
N GLN A 118 -2.42 2.05 -8.20
CA GLN A 118 -2.70 2.21 -9.63
C GLN A 118 -4.20 2.27 -9.92
N LEU A 119 -5.02 1.52 -9.16
CA LEU A 119 -6.49 1.63 -9.23
C LEU A 119 -6.97 3.01 -8.79
N LEU A 120 -6.37 3.57 -7.72
CA LEU A 120 -6.70 4.90 -7.24
C LEU A 120 -6.40 5.99 -8.27
N VAL A 121 -5.27 5.90 -8.98
CA VAL A 121 -4.88 6.87 -10.03
C VAL A 121 -5.85 6.86 -11.21
N GLN A 122 -6.55 5.75 -11.44
CA GLN A 122 -7.51 5.58 -12.55
C GLN A 122 -8.95 5.92 -12.17
N SER A 123 -9.20 6.35 -10.93
CA SER A 123 -10.54 6.53 -10.36
C SER A 123 -10.74 7.93 -9.79
N ASP A 124 -12.00 8.30 -9.53
CA ASP A 124 -12.32 9.54 -8.82
C ASP A 124 -11.80 9.47 -7.37
N ILE A 125 -11.04 10.48 -6.96
CA ILE A 125 -10.39 10.49 -5.64
C ILE A 125 -11.36 11.07 -4.61
N SER A 126 -12.29 10.22 -4.17
CA SER A 126 -13.17 10.49 -3.03
C SER A 126 -12.89 9.52 -1.89
N ASN A 127 -13.21 9.91 -0.65
CA ASN A 127 -13.10 8.99 0.50
C ASN A 127 -13.90 7.70 0.28
N TYR A 128 -15.05 7.83 -0.39
CA TYR A 128 -15.89 6.69 -0.76
C TYR A 128 -15.17 5.77 -1.74
N GLU A 129 -14.64 6.29 -2.86
CA GLU A 129 -13.96 5.46 -3.86
C GLU A 129 -12.65 4.86 -3.34
N ILE A 130 -11.87 5.61 -2.56
CA ILE A 130 -10.64 5.10 -1.92
C ILE A 130 -10.97 3.88 -1.04
N THR A 131 -12.01 4.01 -0.21
CA THR A 131 -12.43 2.96 0.73
C THR A 131 -13.05 1.77 -0.01
N ARG A 132 -13.91 2.03 -1.00
CA ARG A 132 -14.54 1.00 -1.84
C ARG A 132 -13.50 0.19 -2.60
N LEU A 133 -12.55 0.84 -3.26
CA LEU A 133 -11.47 0.18 -3.99
C LEU A 133 -10.53 -0.60 -3.08
N PHE A 134 -10.33 -0.14 -1.84
CA PHE A 134 -9.57 -0.89 -0.84
C PHE A 134 -10.26 -2.23 -0.55
N PHE A 135 -11.54 -2.20 -0.16
CA PHE A 135 -12.27 -3.45 0.14
C PHE A 135 -12.44 -4.35 -1.09
N TYR A 136 -12.72 -3.76 -2.27
CA TYR A 136 -12.76 -4.48 -3.54
C TYR A 136 -11.45 -5.23 -3.82
N TYR A 137 -10.33 -4.53 -3.77
CA TYR A 137 -9.03 -5.09 -4.10
C TYR A 137 -8.64 -6.20 -3.13
N PHE A 138 -8.77 -5.96 -1.82
CA PHE A 138 -8.44 -6.98 -0.82
C PHE A 138 -9.43 -8.17 -0.85
N ARG A 139 -10.69 -7.99 -1.28
CA ARG A 139 -11.60 -9.12 -1.56
C ARG A 139 -11.10 -10.00 -2.71
N GLN A 140 -10.60 -9.41 -3.80
CA GLN A 140 -10.02 -10.17 -4.92
C GLN A 140 -8.82 -11.00 -4.47
N HIS A 141 -8.09 -10.53 -3.45
CA HIS A 141 -6.92 -11.20 -2.89
C HIS A 141 -7.21 -11.95 -1.57
N ARG A 142 -8.47 -12.29 -1.28
CA ARG A 142 -8.89 -12.91 0.00
C ARG A 142 -8.05 -14.12 0.40
N GLU A 143 -7.64 -14.95 -0.56
CA GLU A 143 -6.91 -16.19 -0.27
C GLU A 143 -5.55 -15.90 0.34
N PHE A 144 -4.81 -14.96 -0.26
CA PHE A 144 -3.52 -14.52 0.24
C PHE A 144 -3.66 -13.91 1.64
N ILE A 145 -4.60 -12.99 1.82
CA ILE A 145 -4.73 -12.31 3.10
C ILE A 145 -5.21 -13.28 4.19
N THR A 146 -6.05 -14.26 3.85
CA THR A 146 -6.49 -15.33 4.78
C THR A 146 -5.31 -16.15 5.28
N VAL A 147 -4.35 -16.52 4.41
CA VAL A 147 -3.18 -17.28 4.87
C VAL A 147 -2.26 -16.44 5.76
N ILE A 148 -2.11 -15.14 5.47
CA ILE A 148 -1.35 -14.20 6.32
C ILE A 148 -2.02 -14.05 7.70
N PHE A 149 -3.34 -13.87 7.71
CA PHE A 149 -4.13 -13.74 8.93
C PHE A 149 -4.00 -14.98 9.83
N LYS A 150 -4.24 -16.17 9.27
CA LYS A 150 -4.11 -17.45 9.99
C LYS A 150 -2.69 -17.71 10.49
N ALA A 151 -1.68 -17.26 9.75
CA ALA A 151 -0.28 -17.35 10.15
C ALA A 151 0.13 -16.31 11.21
N LYS A 152 -0.78 -15.44 11.68
CA LYS A 152 -0.50 -14.34 12.62
C LYS A 152 0.57 -13.36 12.11
N LEU A 153 0.63 -13.18 10.79
CA LEU A 153 1.61 -12.32 10.12
C LEU A 153 1.01 -10.96 9.71
N THR A 154 -0.11 -10.56 10.31
CA THR A 154 -0.80 -9.29 10.00
C THR A 154 0.03 -8.05 10.29
N TYR A 155 1.05 -8.15 11.14
CA TYR A 155 2.00 -7.05 11.37
C TYR A 155 2.74 -6.67 10.07
N LEU A 156 3.04 -7.62 9.19
CA LEU A 156 3.65 -7.34 7.89
C LEU A 156 2.71 -6.50 7.01
N MET A 157 1.40 -6.77 7.07
CA MET A 157 0.42 -5.94 6.36
C MET A 157 0.39 -4.51 6.90
N LEU A 158 0.44 -4.36 8.22
CA LEU A 158 0.45 -3.04 8.84
C LEU A 158 1.70 -2.25 8.46
N ASP A 159 2.87 -2.88 8.52
CA ASP A 159 4.14 -2.25 8.18
C ASP A 159 4.15 -1.82 6.70
N SER A 160 3.81 -2.72 5.77
CA SER A 160 3.69 -2.39 4.34
C SER A 160 2.65 -1.30 4.07
N MET A 161 1.53 -1.27 4.79
CA MET A 161 0.51 -0.23 4.65
C MET A 161 1.01 1.13 5.12
N ILE A 162 1.74 1.17 6.23
CA ILE A 162 2.34 2.39 6.76
C ILE A 162 3.37 2.94 5.77
N ASP A 163 4.24 2.07 5.24
CA ASP A 163 5.24 2.46 4.24
C ASP A 163 4.59 2.98 2.97
N PHE A 164 3.57 2.27 2.46
CA PHE A 164 2.75 2.73 1.34
C PHE A 164 2.13 4.11 1.60
N MET A 165 1.52 4.32 2.77
CA MET A 165 0.89 5.60 3.11
C MET A 165 1.90 6.74 3.26
N ASN A 166 3.10 6.46 3.81
CA ASN A 166 4.18 7.43 3.88
C ASN A 166 4.64 7.83 2.47
N ASP A 167 4.83 6.87 1.57
CA ASP A 167 5.24 7.12 0.19
C ASP A 167 4.18 7.87 -0.60
N PHE A 168 2.92 7.45 -0.47
CA PHE A 168 1.76 8.10 -1.09
C PHE A 168 1.59 9.54 -0.59
N SER A 169 1.74 9.75 0.73
CA SER A 169 1.72 11.07 1.36
C SER A 169 2.86 11.96 0.85
N ASN A 170 4.09 11.46 0.80
CA ASN A 170 5.23 12.20 0.27
C ASN A 170 5.03 12.55 -1.21
N TYR A 171 4.53 11.63 -2.02
CA TYR A 171 4.25 11.86 -3.44
C TYR A 171 3.23 12.99 -3.64
N LEU A 172 2.18 13.03 -2.82
CA LEU A 172 1.14 14.07 -2.89
C LEU A 172 1.57 15.40 -2.24
N ILE A 173 2.47 15.40 -1.25
CA ILE A 173 2.87 16.59 -0.47
C ILE A 173 4.25 17.13 -0.88
N CYS A 174 4.80 16.71 -2.02
CA CYS A 174 6.16 17.02 -2.48
C CYS A 174 6.56 18.52 -2.62
N ASN A 175 5.85 19.49 -2.03
CA ASN A 175 6.24 20.90 -1.90
C ASN A 175 6.03 21.52 -0.51
N ILE A 176 5.90 20.76 0.59
CA ILE A 176 5.86 21.34 1.95
C ILE A 176 6.90 20.66 2.83
N GLU A 177 7.91 21.42 3.27
CA GLU A 177 8.91 20.95 4.23
C GLU A 177 8.26 20.54 5.55
N GLY A 178 8.54 19.30 5.98
CA GLY A 178 8.22 18.77 7.31
C GLY A 178 6.88 18.03 7.36
N THR A 179 6.92 16.70 7.26
CA THR A 179 5.83 15.87 7.80
C THR A 179 5.70 16.18 9.29
N ASP A 180 4.58 16.77 9.69
CA ASP A 180 4.35 17.14 11.08
C ASP A 180 4.37 15.86 11.93
N LYS A 181 4.77 15.97 13.19
CA LYS A 181 4.66 14.88 14.16
C LYS A 181 3.23 14.32 14.17
N ALA A 182 2.22 15.17 14.02
CA ALA A 182 0.82 14.79 13.87
C ALA A 182 0.56 13.86 12.68
N ASP A 183 1.21 14.09 11.53
CA ASP A 183 1.02 13.27 10.32
C ASP A 183 1.50 11.83 10.53
N LYS A 184 2.60 11.63 11.26
CA LYS A 184 3.11 10.29 11.57
C LYS A 184 2.16 9.47 12.45
N TYR A 185 1.51 10.12 13.43
CA TYR A 185 0.48 9.47 14.25
C TYR A 185 -0.80 9.22 13.44
N ASN A 186 -1.19 10.16 12.59
CA ASN A 186 -2.37 10.02 11.74
C ASN A 186 -2.22 8.87 10.73
N ILE A 187 -1.06 8.73 10.09
CA ILE A 187 -0.79 7.61 9.16
C ILE A 187 -0.94 6.27 9.89
N ARG A 188 -0.33 6.13 11.07
CA ARG A 188 -0.45 4.90 11.87
C ARG A 188 -1.88 4.64 12.34
N PHE A 189 -2.61 5.69 12.74
CA PHE A 189 -4.01 5.59 13.13
C PHE A 189 -4.89 5.11 11.98
N VAL A 190 -4.75 5.71 10.80
CA VAL A 190 -5.53 5.34 9.61
C VAL A 190 -5.16 3.93 9.15
N ALA A 191 -3.87 3.61 9.01
CA ALA A 191 -3.42 2.27 8.63
C ALA A 191 -3.93 1.20 9.61
N GLY A 192 -3.81 1.46 10.92
CA GLY A 192 -4.33 0.57 11.94
C GLY A 192 -5.85 0.42 11.87
N GLY A 193 -6.59 1.51 11.67
CA GLY A 193 -8.04 1.48 11.53
C GLY A 193 -8.51 0.64 10.34
N PHE A 194 -7.96 0.90 9.16
CA PHE A 194 -8.27 0.12 7.95
C PHE A 194 -7.93 -1.35 8.11
N LEU A 195 -6.72 -1.67 8.62
CA LEU A 195 -6.31 -3.05 8.77
C LEU A 195 -7.23 -3.79 9.75
N ASN A 196 -7.55 -3.21 10.91
CA ASN A 196 -8.42 -3.86 11.89
C ASN A 196 -9.83 -4.12 11.33
N VAL A 197 -10.39 -3.16 10.58
CA VAL A 197 -11.69 -3.34 9.92
C VAL A 197 -11.61 -4.43 8.85
N LEU A 198 -10.54 -4.47 8.06
CA LEU A 198 -10.31 -5.52 7.07
C LEU A 198 -10.23 -6.90 7.73
N MET A 199 -9.56 -7.01 8.88
CA MET A 199 -9.47 -8.27 9.62
C MET A 199 -10.83 -8.71 10.15
N LEU A 200 -11.61 -7.81 10.77
CA LEU A 200 -12.96 -8.12 11.23
C LEU A 200 -13.88 -8.56 10.07
N TRP A 201 -13.80 -7.84 8.95
CA TRP A 201 -14.58 -8.18 7.76
C TRP A 201 -14.21 -9.56 7.22
N MET A 202 -12.92 -9.90 7.20
CA MET A 202 -12.44 -11.23 6.84
C MET A 202 -12.92 -12.31 7.81
N GLU A 203 -12.83 -12.09 9.12
CA GLU A 203 -13.30 -13.02 10.15
C GLU A 203 -14.79 -13.34 9.98
N ASN A 204 -15.58 -12.35 9.58
CA ASN A 204 -17.00 -12.50 9.30
C ASN A 204 -17.30 -13.10 7.91
N GLY A 205 -16.28 -13.42 7.11
CA GLY A 205 -16.43 -14.05 5.80
C GLY A 205 -16.63 -13.08 4.63
N MET A 206 -16.31 -11.79 4.82
CA MET A 206 -16.47 -10.71 3.83
C MET A 206 -17.90 -10.63 3.26
N GLN A 207 -18.90 -10.66 4.15
CA GLN A 207 -20.32 -10.73 3.78
C GLN A 207 -20.83 -9.45 3.13
N GLU A 208 -20.48 -8.31 3.71
CA GLU A 208 -20.83 -6.99 3.20
C GLU A 208 -20.20 -6.77 1.82
N SER A 209 -20.86 -6.00 0.95
CA SER A 209 -20.33 -5.55 -0.34
C SER A 209 -19.20 -4.52 -0.16
N ASP A 210 -18.45 -4.25 -1.23
CA ASP A 210 -17.36 -3.26 -1.18
C ASP A 210 -17.93 -1.84 -0.99
N GLU A 211 -19.12 -1.61 -1.55
CA GLU A 211 -19.95 -0.42 -1.40
C GLU A 211 -20.45 -0.26 0.05
N GLU A 212 -21.02 -1.31 0.63
CA GLU A 212 -21.50 -1.31 2.02
C GLU A 212 -20.36 -1.01 3.00
N MET A 213 -19.20 -1.64 2.81
CA MET A 213 -18.00 -1.35 3.61
C MET A 213 -17.55 0.11 3.47
N SER A 214 -17.65 0.67 2.26
CA SER A 214 -17.35 2.08 2.02
C SER A 214 -18.35 3.02 2.71
N GLU A 215 -19.64 2.68 2.74
CA GLU A 215 -20.64 3.47 3.46
C GLU A 215 -20.42 3.45 4.98
N ILE A 216 -20.09 2.28 5.54
CA ILE A 216 -19.83 2.08 6.96
C ILE A 216 -18.60 2.86 7.43
N ILE A 217 -17.53 2.86 6.62
CA ILE A 217 -16.20 3.36 7.01
C ILE A 217 -15.90 4.75 6.44
N GLY A 218 -16.29 5.02 5.19
CA GLY A 218 -16.00 6.27 4.48
C GLY A 218 -16.53 7.52 5.20
N ASN A 219 -17.68 7.41 5.88
CA ASN A 219 -18.26 8.48 6.69
C ASN A 219 -17.54 8.71 8.04
N ARG A 220 -16.84 7.70 8.56
CA ARG A 220 -16.10 7.78 9.83
C ARG A 220 -14.71 8.41 9.65
N LEU A 221 -14.07 8.19 8.50
CA LEU A 221 -12.78 8.80 8.15
C LEU A 221 -12.89 10.33 8.00
N SER A 222 -13.97 10.83 7.37
CA SER A 222 -14.17 12.26 7.16
C SER A 222 -14.42 13.06 8.45
N SER A 223 -15.14 12.46 9.41
CA SER A 223 -15.44 13.10 10.71
C SER A 223 -14.24 13.14 11.65
N HIS A 224 -13.33 12.17 11.60
CA HIS A 224 -12.13 12.17 12.44
C HIS A 224 -11.06 13.14 11.93
N ILE A 225 -10.89 13.26 10.60
CA ILE A 225 -9.93 14.22 10.01
C ILE A 225 -10.42 15.66 10.19
N SER A 226 -11.74 15.90 10.17
CA SER A 226 -12.31 17.23 10.44
C SER A 226 -12.40 17.58 11.93
N GLY A 227 -12.59 16.61 12.82
CA GLY A 227 -12.64 16.81 14.27
C GLY A 227 -11.32 17.24 14.91
N VAL A 228 -10.18 16.89 14.30
CA VAL A 228 -8.83 17.33 14.74
C VAL A 228 -8.59 18.83 14.49
N LYS A 229 -9.43 19.52 13.70
CA LYS A 229 -9.32 20.98 13.48
C LYS A 229 -9.87 21.83 14.63
N ASN A 230 -10.60 21.24 15.58
CA ASN A 230 -11.31 21.98 16.63
C ASN A 230 -10.67 21.85 18.02
N ILE A 231 -9.38 21.52 18.11
CA ILE A 231 -8.61 21.53 19.36
C ILE A 231 -7.35 22.36 19.16
#